data_AF-A0A829PUR9-F1
#
_entry.id   AF-A0A829PUR9-F1
#
_cell.length_a   1.000
_cell.length_b   1.000
_cell.length_c   1.000
_cell.angle_alpha   90.00
_cell.angle_beta   90.00
_cell.angle_gamma   90.00
#
_symmetry.space_group_name_H-M   'P 1'
#
loop_
_entity.id
_entity.type
_entity.pdbx_description
1 polymer ?
#
loop_
_entity_poly.entity_id
_entity_poly.type
_entity_poly.pdbx_seq_one_letter_code
_entity_poly.pdbx_strand_id
1 'polypeptide(L)' 'MSEVLAGPSDDPFGTLNLVGGLRRSMAKSGYCDLKEFQKVGLTVNS' A
#
# COMPACT_ATOMS: atom_id res chain seq x y z
N MET A 1 1.52 -13.94 -11.86
CA MET A 1 0.72 -13.45 -10.69
C MET A 1 1.60 -13.06 -9.50
N SER A 2 2.67 -13.80 -9.19
CA SER A 2 3.55 -13.49 -8.04
C SER A 2 4.14 -12.08 -8.08
N GLU A 3 4.62 -11.62 -9.24
CA GLU A 3 5.25 -10.30 -9.38
C GLU A 3 4.27 -9.13 -9.17
N VAL A 4 3.04 -9.26 -9.67
CA VAL A 4 1.97 -8.28 -9.44
C VAL A 4 1.69 -8.11 -7.93
N LEU A 5 1.67 -9.21 -7.18
CA LEU A 5 1.36 -9.16 -5.75
C LEU A 5 2.57 -8.83 -4.88
N ALA A 6 3.73 -9.45 -5.14
CA ALA A 6 4.90 -9.47 -4.25
C ALA A 6 6.14 -8.77 -4.83
N GLY A 7 6.13 -8.37 -6.10
CA GLY A 7 7.22 -7.71 -6.77
C GLY A 7 8.34 -8.64 -7.27
N PRO A 8 9.51 -8.08 -7.66
CA PRO A 8 9.90 -6.66 -7.57
C PRO A 8 9.05 -5.73 -8.47
N SER A 9 9.12 -4.43 -8.21
CA SER A 9 8.46 -3.40 -9.05
C SER A 9 9.54 -2.60 -9.74
N ASP A 10 9.63 -2.73 -11.07
CA ASP A 10 10.57 -1.97 -11.89
C ASP A 10 9.97 -0.67 -12.45
N ASP A 11 8.71 -0.40 -12.09
CA ASP A 11 7.94 0.76 -12.52
C ASP A 11 7.30 1.49 -11.32
N PRO A 12 7.20 2.83 -11.34
CA PRO A 12 6.68 3.62 -10.22
C PRO A 12 5.15 3.82 -10.20
N PHE A 13 4.39 3.35 -11.20
CA PHE A 13 2.94 3.58 -11.29
C PHE A 13 2.12 2.71 -10.32
N GLY A 14 2.76 1.83 -9.52
CA GLY A 14 2.10 1.06 -8.47
C GLY A 14 1.24 -0.10 -8.97
N THR A 15 1.51 -0.58 -10.18
CA THR A 15 0.83 -1.73 -10.80
C THR A 15 1.44 -3.09 -10.42
N LEU A 16 2.64 -3.08 -9.82
CA LEU A 16 3.36 -4.26 -9.32
C LEU A 16 3.65 -4.12 -7.82
N ASN A 17 3.99 -5.25 -7.18
CA ASN A 17 4.27 -5.32 -5.75
C ASN A 17 3.17 -4.68 -4.88
N LEU A 18 1.90 -5.03 -5.15
CA LEU A 18 0.74 -4.47 -4.43
C LEU A 18 0.84 -4.66 -2.91
N VAL A 19 1.38 -5.79 -2.44
CA VAL A 19 1.58 -6.08 -1.02
C VAL A 19 2.66 -5.17 -0.41
N GLY A 20 3.79 -4.98 -1.10
CA GLY A 20 4.84 -4.05 -0.65
C GLY A 20 4.38 -2.60 -0.67
N GLY A 21 3.59 -2.21 -1.68
CA GLY A 21 2.92 -0.92 -1.77
C GLY A 21 2.01 -0.66 -0.57
N LEU A 22 1.10 -1.59 -0.27
CA LEU A 22 0.21 -1.50 0.88
C LEU A 22 0.99 -1.40 2.21
N ARG A 23 2.00 -2.25 2.42
CA ARG A 23 2.85 -2.21 3.62
C ARG A 23 3.55 -0.86 3.80
N ARG A 24 4.08 -0.28 2.71
CA ARG A 24 4.69 1.05 2.75
C ARG A 24 3.67 2.13 3.10
N SER A 25 2.48 2.11 2.50
CA SER A 25 1.41 3.06 2.81
C SER A 25 0.97 2.99 4.27
N MET A 26 0.81 1.78 4.82
CA MET A 26 0.51 1.57 6.24
C MET A 26 1.62 2.13 7.14
N ALA A 27 2.89 1.80 6.87
CA ALA A 27 4.02 2.31 7.65
C ALA A 27 4.11 3.85 7.61
N LYS A 28 3.88 4.46 6.45
CA LYS A 28 3.94 5.91 6.25
C LYS A 28 2.80 6.66 6.97
N SER A 29 1.69 5.97 7.22
CA SER A 29 0.53 6.50 7.94
C SER A 29 0.49 6.08 9.42
N GLY A 30 1.48 5.32 9.89
CA GLY A 30 1.63 4.94 11.30
C GLY A 30 0.92 3.65 11.72
N TYR A 31 0.55 2.78 10.77
CA TYR A 31 -0.18 1.54 11.04
C TYR A 31 0.68 0.30 10.78
N CYS A 32 0.55 -0.69 11.67
CA CYS A 32 1.28 -1.96 11.58
C CYS A 32 0.36 -3.16 11.28
N ASP A 33 -0.96 -2.97 11.33
CA ASP A 33 -1.96 -4.00 11.04
C ASP A 33 -3.11 -3.46 10.17
N LEU A 34 -3.74 -4.38 9.43
CA LEU A 34 -4.79 -4.02 8.47
C LEU A 34 -6.08 -3.53 9.15
N LYS A 35 -6.37 -3.98 10.37
CA LYS A 35 -7.62 -3.65 11.05
C LYS A 35 -7.59 -2.22 11.56
N GLU A 36 -6.48 -1.78 12.13
CA GLU A 36 -6.31 -0.39 12.54
C GLU A 36 -6.14 0.52 11.32
N PHE A 37 -5.48 0.05 10.24
CA PHE A 37 -5.37 0.83 9.00
C PHE A 37 -6.73 1.15 8.35
N GLN A 38 -7.76 0.32 8.55
CA GLN A 38 -9.12 0.63 8.08
C GLN A 38 -9.70 1.91 8.69
N LYS A 39 -9.12 2.43 9.78
CA LYS A 39 -9.55 3.67 10.46
C LYS A 39 -8.68 4.88 10.07
N VAL A 40 -7.83 4.76 9.05
CA VAL A 40 -6.93 5.85 8.63
C VAL A 40 -7.71 7.11 8.26
N GLY A 41 -7.17 8.28 8.63
CA GLY A 41 -7.75 9.56 8.24
C GLY A 41 -7.78 9.71 6.72
N LEU A 42 -8.93 10.12 6.18
CA LEU A 42 -9.15 10.33 4.75
C LEU A 42 -9.32 11.81 4.45
N THR A 43 -8.68 12.27 3.37
CA THR A 43 -8.90 13.60 2.79
C THR A 43 -9.70 13.44 1.51
N VAL A 44 -10.81 14.15 1.39
CA VAL A 44 -11.63 14.19 0.17
C VAL A 44 -11.23 15.43 -0.63
N ASN A 45 -10.89 15.25 -1.90
CA ASN A 45 -10.65 16.35 -2.83
C ASN A 45 -11.68 16.27 -3.96
N SER A 46 -12.24 17.42 -4.33
CA SER A 46 -13.25 17.56 -5.40
C SER A 46 -12.62 17.76 -6.77
#